data_AF-A0A2H0Z020-F1
#
_entry.id   AF-A0A2H0Z020-F1
#
_cell.length_a   1.000
_cell.length_b   1.000
_cell.length_c   1.000
_cell.angle_alpha   90.00
_cell.angle_beta   90.00
_cell.angle_gamma   90.00
#
_symmetry.space_group_name_H-M   'P 1'
#
loop_
_entity.id
_entity.type
_entity.pdbx_description
1 polymer ?
#
loop_
_entity_poly.entity_id
_entity_poly.type
_entity_poly.pdbx_seq_one_letter_code
_entity_poly.pdbx_strand_id
1 'polypeptide(L)' 'NVLGVEVAVLVNEKKEPGTYRVNFSGANLASGTYFYRLQAGAFVQTKKFVLLK' A
#
# COMPACT_ATOMS: atom_id res chain seq x y z
N ASN A 1 -0.54 -20.86 -4.67
CA ASN A 1 -0.11 -20.68 -3.27
C ASN A 1 -0.12 -19.17 -2.97
N VAL A 2 -1.21 -18.66 -2.39
CA VAL A 2 -1.57 -17.23 -2.22
C VAL A 2 -1.11 -16.73 -0.85
N LEU A 3 0.17 -16.91 -0.52
CA LEU A 3 0.68 -16.53 0.80
C LEU A 3 0.91 -15.02 0.97
N GLY A 4 0.58 -14.21 -0.05
CA GLY A 4 0.60 -12.74 0.02
C GLY A 4 1.95 -12.20 0.50
N VAL A 5 2.94 -12.10 -0.38
CA VAL A 5 4.25 -11.56 -0.01
C VAL A 5 4.14 -10.06 0.20
N GLU A 6 4.74 -9.55 1.27
CA GLU A 6 4.90 -8.10 1.46
C GLU A 6 5.74 -7.53 0.31
N VAL A 7 5.13 -6.68 -0.51
CA VAL A 7 5.75 -6.17 -1.74
C VAL A 7 6.60 -4.93 -1.48
N ALA A 8 6.11 -4.03 -0.62
CA ALA A 8 6.79 -2.81 -0.22
C ALA A 8 6.13 -2.18 1.00
N VAL A 9 6.93 -1.48 1.80
CA VAL A 9 6.44 -0.56 2.85
C VAL A 9 6.65 0.87 2.35
N LEU A 10 5.55 1.61 2.19
CA LEU A 10 5.60 2.97 1.63
C LEU A 10 5.84 4.05 2.69
N VAL A 11 5.24 3.87 3.87
CA VAL A 11 5.35 4.78 5.02
C VAL A 11 5.39 3.92 6.27
N ASN A 12 6.41 4.13 7.11
CA ASN A 12 6.59 3.42 8.39
C ASN A 12 6.95 4.40 9.51
N GLU A 13 6.17 5.46 9.66
CA GLU A 13 6.39 6.49 10.67
C GLU A 13 5.07 6.92 11.29
N LYS A 14 5.14 7.42 12.53
CA LYS A 14 4.00 8.05 13.17
C LYS A 14 3.79 9.43 12.55
N LYS A 15 2.60 9.67 12.01
CA LYS A 15 2.19 10.97 11.50
C LYS A 15 1.11 11.57 12.40
N GLU A 16 1.18 12.88 12.62
CA GLU A 16 0.16 13.64 13.32
C GLU A 16 -1.15 13.70 12.49
N PRO A 17 -2.29 14.09 13.07
CA PRO A 17 -3.53 14.22 12.29
C PRO A 17 -3.38 15.22 11.15
N GLY A 18 -3.71 14.79 9.92
CA GLY A 18 -3.57 15.62 8.73
C GLY A 18 -3.79 14.85 7.44
N THR A 19 -3.68 15.55 6.31
CA THR A 19 -3.77 14.96 4.98
C THR A 19 -2.37 14.70 4.43
N TYR A 20 -2.09 13.45 4.08
CA TYR A 20 -0.81 13.04 3.50
C TYR A 20 -1.01 12.44 2.12
N ARG A 21 -0.06 12.69 1.22
CA ARG A 21 0.01 12.04 -0.09
C ARG A 21 1.32 11.28 -0.19
N VAL A 22 1.22 10.04 -0.67
CA VAL A 22 2.36 9.16 -0.90
C VAL A 22 2.35 8.81 -2.38
N ASN A 23 3.47 9.04 -3.06
CA ASN A 23 3.61 8.65 -4.45
C ASN A 23 4.13 7.21 -4.53
N PHE A 24 3.43 6.36 -5.27
CA PHE A 24 3.84 4.97 -5.50
C PHE A 24 3.83 4.69 -6.99
N SER A 25 5.01 4.52 -7.59
CA SER A 25 5.15 4.30 -9.03
C SER A 25 4.91 2.85 -9.45
N GLY A 26 5.14 1.88 -8.57
CA GLY A 26 5.01 0.45 -8.90
C GLY A 26 5.87 -0.03 -10.08
N ALA A 27 6.88 0.74 -10.52
CA ALA A 27 7.59 0.50 -11.79
C ALA A 27 8.27 -0.89 -11.88
N ASN A 28 8.76 -1.38 -10.73
CA ASN A 28 9.42 -2.68 -10.62
C ASN A 28 8.45 -3.85 -10.39
N LEU A 29 7.15 -3.59 -10.38
CA LEU A 29 6.12 -4.61 -10.21
C LEU A 29 5.56 -5.06 -11.57
N ALA A 30 5.18 -6.33 -11.64
CA ALA A 30 4.46 -6.85 -12.80
C ALA A 30 3.03 -6.30 -12.83
N SER A 31 2.42 -6.21 -14.01
CA SER A 31 1.00 -5.89 -14.10
C SER A 31 0.17 -6.94 -13.35
N GLY A 32 -0.81 -6.51 -12.58
CA GLY A 32 -1.55 -7.41 -11.70
C GLY A 32 -2.40 -6.70 -10.66
N THR A 33 -3.13 -7.48 -9.86
CA THR A 33 -3.90 -6.95 -8.73
C THR A 33 -3.04 -6.95 -7.47
N TYR A 34 -2.96 -5.80 -6.82
CA TYR A 34 -2.22 -5.62 -5.58
C TYR A 34 -3.15 -5.13 -4.48
N PHE A 35 -2.83 -5.52 -3.24
CA PHE A 35 -3.52 -5.05 -2.06
C PHE A 35 -2.59 -4.11 -1.29
N TYR A 36 -3.16 -3.08 -0.69
CA TYR A 36 -2.47 -2.20 0.24
C TYR A 36 -3.32 -1.99 1.49
N ARG A 37 -2.64 -1.78 2.60
CA ARG A 37 -3.25 -1.57 3.91
C ARG A 37 -2.82 -0.21 4.46
N LEU A 38 -3.81 0.60 4.81
CA LEU A 38 -3.62 1.84 5.57
C LEU A 38 -3.92 1.55 7.03
N GLN A 39 -2.99 1.86 7.91
CA GLN A 39 -3.13 1.66 9.35
C GLN A 39 -2.80 2.95 10.09
N ALA A 40 -3.73 3.41 10.94
CA ALA A 40 -3.60 4.60 11.77
C ALA A 40 -4.15 4.31 13.17
N GLY A 41 -3.27 3.97 14.12
CA GLY A 41 -3.69 3.49 15.44
C GLY A 41 -4.54 2.23 15.33
N ALA A 42 -5.78 2.27 15.84
CA ALA A 42 -6.74 1.17 15.74
C ALA A 42 -7.47 1.10 14.38
N PHE A 43 -7.38 2.14 13.56
CA PHE A 43 -8.00 2.15 12.24
C PHE A 43 -7.16 1.33 11.26
N VAL A 44 -7.78 0.36 10.61
CA VAL A 44 -7.17 -0.44 9.55
C VAL A 44 -8.12 -0.49 8.36
N GLN A 45 -7.64 -0.10 7.19
CA GLN A 45 -8.38 -0.19 5.94
C GLN A 45 -7.53 -0.86 4.87
N THR A 46 -8.06 -1.93 4.30
CA THR A 46 -7.42 -2.62 3.17
C THR A 46 -8.17 -2.27 1.88
N LYS A 47 -7.42 -1.95 0.84
CA LYS A 47 -7.94 -1.67 -0.50
C LYS A 47 -7.10 -2.42 -1.53
N LYS A 48 -7.64 -2.56 -2.73
CA LYS A 48 -6.93 -3.15 -3.87
C LYS A 48 -6.83 -2.16 -5.02
N PHE A 49 -5.79 -2.29 -5.82
CA PHE A 49 -5.65 -1.60 -7.10
C PHE A 49 -5.14 -2.58 -8.16
N VAL A 50 -5.34 -2.23 -9.42
CA VAL A 50 -4.79 -2.96 -10.55
C VAL A 50 -3.65 -2.13 -11.11
N LEU A 51 -2.46 -2.71 -11.19
CA LEU A 51 -1.33 -2.13 -11.88
C LEU A 51 -1.38 -2.58 -13.34
N LEU A 52 -1.51 -1.61 -14.25
CA LEU A 52 -1.41 -1.81 -15.69
C LEU A 52 -0.09 -1.20 -16.15
N LYS A 53 0.63 -1.90 -17.04
CA LYS A 53 1.81 -1.36 -17.74
C LYS A 53 1.40 -0.90 -19.11
#